data_AF-A0A8X6WAQ6-F1
#
_entry.id   AF-A0A8X6WAQ6-F1
#
_cell.length_a   1.000
_cell.length_b   1.000
_cell.length_c   1.000
_cell.angle_alpha   90.00
_cell.angle_beta   90.00
_cell.angle_gamma   90.00
#
_symmetry.space_group_name_H-M   'P 1'
#
loop_
_entity.id
_entity.type
_entity.pdbx_description
1 polymer ?
#
loop_
_entity_poly.entity_id
_entity_poly.type
_entity_poly.pdbx_seq_one_letter_code
_entity_poly.pdbx_strand_id
1 'polypeptide(L)'
;MALKLNLKKDKLISVVVEMGVEIPSKAKIIDLKKLIESSAVYKNDIEFVRSLVENALEKKKAFQIKSVPDELNAEILLNILGERVNNLLTYVSQEDLSNFVKIKELILREFEPTPQECLSNFKKARQLPSENYVQFASRLSATFDYYCQLRKVNEFRSLCDLIISDKIFETLDRDTMNHIATKQGETYFKPQQLGRECDVYPREERCRMI
;
A
#
# COMPACT_ATOMS: atom_id res chain seq x y z
N MET A 1 29.82 24.98 -1.96
CA MET A 1 29.18 24.99 -0.62
C MET A 1 29.68 23.78 0.15
N ALA A 2 30.19 23.96 1.38
CA ALA A 2 30.61 22.84 2.21
C ALA A 2 29.38 22.14 2.82
N LEU A 3 29.23 20.84 2.62
CA LEU A 3 28.19 20.04 3.25
C LEU A 3 28.47 20.01 4.77
N LYS A 4 27.53 20.52 5.58
CA LYS A 4 27.64 20.43 7.04
C LYS A 4 27.38 18.98 7.48
N LEU A 5 28.42 18.17 7.53
CA LEU A 5 28.38 16.77 7.96
C LEU A 5 28.22 16.68 9.47
N ASN A 6 27.00 16.83 9.99
CA ASN A 6 26.70 16.72 11.43
C ASN A 6 26.26 15.29 11.82
N LEU A 7 27.08 14.30 11.43
CA LEU A 7 26.81 12.87 11.58
C LEU A 7 27.60 12.27 12.75
N LYS A 8 27.02 11.24 13.40
CA LYS A 8 27.70 10.41 14.40
C LYS A 8 28.82 9.59 13.74
N LYS A 9 29.84 9.21 14.53
CA LYS A 9 31.04 8.48 14.05
C LYS A 9 30.71 7.28 13.17
N ASP A 10 29.75 6.45 13.58
CA ASP A 10 29.38 5.21 12.86
C ASP A 10 28.79 5.50 11.48
N LYS A 11 28.03 6.59 11.34
CA LYS A 11 27.45 7.02 10.06
C LYS A 11 28.51 7.58 9.13
N LEU A 12 29.46 8.34 9.67
CA LEU A 12 30.61 8.82 8.89
C LEU A 12 31.46 7.65 8.39
N ILE A 13 31.66 6.62 9.21
CA ILE A 13 32.36 5.40 8.80
C ILE A 13 31.62 4.74 7.62
N SER A 14 30.29 4.57 7.70
CA SER A 14 29.49 4.01 6.60
C SER A 14 29.68 4.78 5.29
N VAL A 15 29.66 6.11 5.34
CA VAL A 15 29.86 6.96 4.15
C VAL A 15 31.27 6.78 3.58
N VAL A 16 32.30 6.76 4.43
CA VAL A 16 33.70 6.61 3.99
C VAL A 16 33.97 5.23 3.39
N VAL A 17 33.37 4.17 3.96
CA VAL A 17 33.43 2.80 3.40
C VAL A 17 32.74 2.72 2.05
N GLU A 18 31.53 3.30 1.92
CA GLU A 18 30.77 3.30 0.66
C GLU A 18 31.46 4.16 -0.43
N MET A 19 32.28 5.14 -0.04
CA MET A 19 33.15 5.90 -0.95
C MET A 19 34.44 5.16 -1.34
N GLY A 20 34.70 3.97 -0.78
CA GLY A 20 35.88 3.16 -1.09
C GLY A 20 37.20 3.71 -0.54
N VAL A 21 37.15 4.55 0.50
CA VAL A 21 38.33 5.17 1.12
C VAL A 21 38.76 4.37 2.34
N GLU A 22 40.05 4.05 2.43
CA GLU A 22 40.60 3.32 3.59
C GLU A 22 40.52 4.16 4.88
N ILE A 23 40.01 3.55 5.95
CA ILE A 23 39.82 4.21 7.24
C ILE A 23 41.01 3.87 8.16
N PRO A 24 41.73 4.87 8.68
CA PRO A 24 42.76 4.63 9.69
C PRO A 24 42.17 4.00 10.95
N SER A 25 42.86 3.01 11.51
CA SER A 25 42.41 2.19 12.66
C SER A 25 42.10 2.99 13.96
N LYS A 26 42.45 4.29 14.03
CA LYS A 26 42.11 5.20 15.14
C LYS A 26 41.47 6.53 14.71
N ALA A 27 40.80 6.58 13.55
CA ALA A 27 40.21 7.82 13.03
C ALA A 27 39.16 8.43 14.00
N LYS A 28 39.27 9.74 14.26
CA LYS A 28 38.27 10.54 14.98
C LYS A 28 37.25 11.12 14.00
N ILE A 29 36.12 11.62 14.51
CA ILE A 29 35.07 12.26 13.70
C ILE A 29 35.62 13.37 12.81
N ILE A 30 36.57 14.16 13.32
CA ILE A 30 37.20 15.26 12.58
C ILE A 30 38.02 14.70 11.40
N ASP A 31 38.73 13.59 11.59
CA ASP A 31 39.54 12.95 10.55
C ASP A 31 38.65 12.37 9.45
N LEU A 32 37.53 11.75 9.81
CA LEU A 32 36.54 11.23 8.86
C LEU A 32 35.91 12.34 8.02
N LYS A 33 35.56 13.49 8.63
CA LYS A 33 35.03 14.64 7.88
C LYS A 33 36.04 15.20 6.90
N LYS A 34 37.31 15.35 7.34
CA LYS A 34 38.40 15.79 6.47
C LYS A 34 38.65 14.80 5.33
N LEU A 35 38.56 13.49 5.57
CA LEU A 35 38.69 12.46 4.53
C LEU A 35 37.57 12.59 3.49
N ILE A 36 36.32 12.78 3.91
CA ILE A 36 35.20 12.98 2.98
C ILE A 36 35.40 14.27 2.16
N GLU A 37 35.71 15.40 2.80
CA GLU A 37 35.88 16.70 2.13
C GLU A 37 37.11 16.75 1.20
N SER A 38 38.15 15.97 1.50
CA SER A 38 39.36 15.87 0.69
C SER A 38 39.28 14.85 -0.45
N SER A 39 38.30 13.94 -0.40
CA SER A 39 38.11 12.88 -1.40
C SER A 39 37.79 13.44 -2.80
N ALA A 40 38.29 12.75 -3.83
CA ALA A 40 38.00 13.12 -5.22
C ALA A 40 36.50 12.98 -5.55
N VAL A 41 35.82 12.00 -4.92
CA VAL A 41 34.39 11.76 -5.08
C VAL A 41 33.56 12.95 -4.59
N TYR A 42 33.91 13.55 -3.45
CA TYR A 42 33.22 14.75 -2.95
C TYR A 42 33.39 15.96 -3.87
N LYS A 43 34.55 16.10 -4.52
CA LYS A 43 34.84 17.23 -5.41
C LYS A 43 34.20 17.10 -6.79
N ASN A 44 34.10 15.87 -7.29
CA ASN A 44 33.61 15.59 -8.64
C ASN A 44 32.10 15.32 -8.68
N ASP A 45 31.55 14.71 -7.63
CA ASP A 45 30.14 14.31 -7.58
C ASP A 45 29.54 14.59 -6.19
N ILE A 46 29.26 15.87 -5.96
CA ILE A 46 28.69 16.36 -4.70
C ILE A 46 27.26 15.82 -4.45
N GLU A 47 26.53 15.48 -5.51
CA GLU A 47 25.16 14.95 -5.42
C GLU A 47 25.18 13.48 -5.00
N PHE A 48 26.14 12.69 -5.50
CA PHE A 48 26.35 11.33 -5.02
C PHE A 48 26.69 11.30 -3.52
N VAL A 49 27.58 12.19 -3.05
CA VAL A 49 27.88 12.27 -1.61
C VAL A 49 26.67 12.73 -0.80
N ARG A 50 25.84 13.65 -1.33
CA ARG A 50 24.58 14.03 -0.69
C ARG A 50 23.63 12.84 -0.55
N SER A 51 23.48 12.05 -1.61
CA SER A 51 22.67 10.82 -1.60
C SER A 51 23.19 9.78 -0.60
N LEU A 52 24.51 9.58 -0.48
CA LEU A 52 25.09 8.68 0.53
C LEU A 52 24.84 9.19 1.96
N VAL A 53 24.96 10.50 2.18
CA VAL A 53 24.66 11.13 3.47
C VAL A 53 23.18 10.99 3.82
N GLU A 54 22.29 11.22 2.86
CA GLU A 54 20.85 11.03 3.01
C GLU A 54 20.52 9.57 3.32
N ASN A 55 21.10 8.62 2.60
CA ASN A 55 20.94 7.19 2.88
C ASN A 55 21.47 6.79 4.27
N ALA A 56 22.61 7.33 4.70
CA ALA A 56 23.15 7.11 6.05
C ALA A 56 22.28 7.76 7.15
N LEU A 57 21.53 8.83 6.83
CA LEU A 57 20.50 9.41 7.68
C LEU A 57 19.24 8.53 7.73
N GLU A 58 18.76 8.08 6.57
CA GLU A 58 17.55 7.28 6.34
C GLU A 58 17.67 5.84 6.86
N LYS A 59 18.87 5.25 6.93
CA LYS A 59 19.12 3.93 7.57
C LYS A 59 18.72 3.88 9.08
N LYS A 60 18.27 5.00 9.67
CA LYS A 60 17.60 5.04 11.00
C LYS A 60 16.08 5.14 10.96
N LYS A 61 15.47 5.56 9.84
CA LYS A 61 14.01 5.78 9.74
C LYS A 61 13.23 4.52 9.40
N ALA A 62 13.89 3.44 8.97
CA ALA A 62 13.15 2.25 8.56
C ALA A 62 12.54 1.44 9.72
N PHE A 63 13.08 1.41 10.95
CA PHE A 63 12.58 0.40 11.93
C PHE A 63 12.66 0.71 13.44
N GLN A 64 12.98 1.93 13.89
CA GLN A 64 12.94 2.25 15.35
C GLN A 64 12.47 3.69 15.65
N ILE A 65 11.17 3.97 15.49
CA ILE A 65 10.49 4.93 16.39
C ILE A 65 9.52 4.11 17.23
N LYS A 66 10.05 3.61 18.36
CA LYS A 66 9.23 3.32 19.52
C LYS A 66 8.61 4.63 20.01
N SER A 67 7.30 4.61 20.26
CA SER A 67 6.55 5.54 21.10
C SER A 67 6.21 6.91 20.51
N VAL A 68 5.56 6.95 19.33
CA VAL A 68 4.55 8.00 19.12
C VAL A 68 3.31 7.55 19.91
N PRO A 69 2.81 8.33 20.90
CA PRO A 69 1.54 8.06 21.56
C PRO A 69 0.46 7.77 20.52
N ASP A 70 -0.37 6.76 20.75
CA ASP A 70 -1.39 6.35 19.78
C ASP A 70 -2.33 7.50 19.39
N GLU A 71 -2.55 8.45 20.31
CA GLU A 71 -3.28 9.70 20.08
C GLU A 71 -2.68 10.54 18.95
N LEU A 72 -1.35 10.67 18.89
CA LEU A 72 -0.66 11.44 17.86
C LEU A 72 -0.60 10.68 16.53
N ASN A 73 -0.56 9.34 16.55
CA ASN A 73 -0.65 8.54 15.33
C ASN A 73 -2.04 8.67 14.67
N ALA A 74 -3.09 8.70 15.49
CA ALA A 74 -4.46 8.96 15.04
C ALA A 74 -4.57 10.34 14.40
N GLU A 75 -4.08 11.39 15.08
CA GLU A 75 -4.16 12.76 14.58
C GLU A 75 -3.38 12.97 13.27
N ILE A 76 -2.17 12.37 13.15
CA ILE A 76 -1.38 12.40 11.90
C ILE A 76 -2.13 11.69 10.77
N LEU A 77 -2.71 10.52 11.05
CA LEU A 77 -3.46 9.73 10.05
C LEU A 77 -4.67 10.51 9.52
N LEU A 78 -5.45 11.14 10.42
CA LEU A 78 -6.59 11.98 10.05
C LEU A 78 -6.17 13.20 9.22
N ASN A 79 -5.07 13.85 9.61
CA ASN A 79 -4.53 15.01 8.88
C ASN A 79 -4.05 14.66 7.46
N ILE A 80 -3.45 13.47 7.26
CA ILE A 80 -2.99 13.01 5.93
C ILE A 80 -4.18 12.73 5.00
N LEU A 81 -5.27 12.19 5.54
CA LEU A 81 -6.43 11.79 4.76
C LEU A 81 -7.43 12.95 4.53
N GLY A 82 -7.33 14.02 5.33
CA GLY A 82 -8.02 15.28 5.14
C GLY A 82 -9.54 15.18 5.16
N GLU A 83 -10.21 15.94 4.30
CA GLU A 83 -11.69 16.03 4.28
C GLU A 83 -12.40 14.70 4.02
N ARG A 84 -11.73 13.72 3.41
CA ARG A 84 -12.34 12.43 3.05
C ARG A 84 -12.77 11.64 4.28
N VAL A 85 -12.09 11.81 5.42
CA VAL A 85 -12.40 11.08 6.66
C VAL A 85 -13.33 11.88 7.57
N ASN A 86 -13.44 13.20 7.43
CA ASN A 86 -14.28 14.05 8.29
C ASN A 86 -15.75 13.60 8.33
N ASN A 87 -16.27 13.07 7.22
CA ASN A 87 -17.64 12.53 7.14
C ASN A 87 -17.83 11.22 7.94
N LEU A 88 -16.75 10.47 8.19
CA LEU A 88 -16.75 9.30 9.07
C LEU A 88 -16.67 9.72 10.54
N LEU A 89 -15.88 10.75 10.84
CA LEU A 89 -15.63 11.21 12.22
C LEU A 89 -16.86 11.82 12.88
N THR A 90 -17.85 12.29 12.12
CA THR A 90 -19.14 12.79 12.66
C THR A 90 -19.88 11.75 13.49
N TYR A 91 -19.64 10.46 13.24
CA TYR A 91 -20.29 9.34 13.94
C TYR A 91 -19.36 8.62 14.94
N VAL A 92 -18.13 9.11 15.13
CA VAL A 92 -17.12 8.48 16.01
C VAL A 92 -17.02 9.26 17.32
N SER A 93 -17.00 8.54 18.45
CA SER A 93 -16.88 9.16 19.78
C SER A 93 -15.50 9.80 19.98
N GLN A 94 -15.40 10.84 20.84
CA GLN A 94 -14.10 11.47 21.16
C GLN A 94 -13.08 10.48 21.74
N GLU A 95 -13.53 9.46 22.48
CA GLU A 95 -12.67 8.42 23.02
C GLU A 95 -12.08 7.54 21.89
N ASP A 96 -12.88 7.20 20.88
CA ASP A 96 -12.44 6.40 19.74
C ASP A 96 -11.56 7.20 18.76
N LEU A 97 -11.70 8.52 18.71
CA LEU A 97 -10.86 9.42 17.90
C LEU A 97 -9.39 9.51 18.37
N SER A 98 -9.11 9.08 19.59
CA SER A 98 -7.74 8.99 20.13
C SER A 98 -7.13 7.60 19.94
N ASN A 99 -7.92 6.61 19.51
CA ASN A 99 -7.49 5.23 19.34
C ASN A 99 -7.08 4.97 17.88
N PHE A 100 -5.76 4.95 17.65
CA PHE A 100 -5.19 4.69 16.33
C PHE A 100 -5.66 3.38 15.70
N VAL A 101 -5.81 2.30 16.48
CA VAL A 101 -6.25 0.99 15.96
C VAL A 101 -7.68 1.08 15.44
N LYS A 102 -8.60 1.66 16.22
CA LYS A 102 -10.00 1.81 15.82
C LYS A 102 -10.17 2.75 14.62
N ILE A 103 -9.46 3.88 14.60
CA ILE A 103 -9.50 4.79 13.45
C ILE A 103 -8.95 4.13 12.20
N LYS A 104 -7.81 3.43 12.32
CA LYS A 104 -7.22 2.68 11.21
C LYS A 104 -8.21 1.64 10.69
N GLU A 105 -8.86 0.87 11.55
CA GLU A 105 -9.89 -0.11 11.15
C GLU A 105 -11.10 0.55 10.49
N LEU A 106 -11.60 1.66 11.02
CA LEU A 106 -12.73 2.41 10.45
C LEU A 106 -12.40 2.98 9.06
N ILE A 107 -11.21 3.55 8.91
CA ILE A 107 -10.74 4.11 7.64
C ILE A 107 -10.50 2.98 6.65
N LEU A 108 -9.85 1.89 7.06
CA LEU A 108 -9.69 0.73 6.18
C LEU A 108 -11.06 0.19 5.77
N ARG A 109 -12.02 0.05 6.69
CA ARG A 109 -13.36 -0.43 6.34
C ARG A 109 -14.08 0.48 5.32
N GLU A 110 -13.97 1.79 5.47
CA GLU A 110 -14.70 2.70 4.56
C GLU A 110 -13.98 2.91 3.22
N PHE A 111 -12.65 2.87 3.23
CA PHE A 111 -11.83 3.11 2.03
C PHE A 111 -11.32 1.83 1.38
N GLU A 112 -11.58 0.66 1.96
CA GLU A 112 -11.23 -0.61 1.35
C GLU A 112 -11.99 -0.73 0.02
N PRO A 113 -11.28 -0.89 -1.10
CA PRO A 113 -11.94 -1.08 -2.37
C PRO A 113 -12.74 -2.38 -2.30
N THR A 114 -14.01 -2.30 -2.74
CA THR A 114 -14.82 -3.52 -2.88
C THR A 114 -14.09 -4.51 -3.79
N PRO A 115 -14.30 -5.82 -3.63
CA PRO A 115 -13.64 -6.79 -4.48
C PRO A 115 -13.90 -6.55 -5.99
N GLN A 116 -15.09 -6.06 -6.35
CA GLN A 116 -15.41 -5.69 -7.74
C GLN A 116 -14.58 -4.50 -8.23
N GLU A 117 -14.37 -3.52 -7.36
CA GLU A 117 -13.51 -2.37 -7.67
C GLU A 117 -12.04 -2.78 -7.80
N CYS A 118 -11.55 -3.69 -6.95
CA CYS A 118 -10.21 -4.29 -7.11
C CYS A 118 -10.05 -4.97 -8.48
N LEU A 119 -11.02 -5.80 -8.88
CA LEU A 119 -10.99 -6.50 -10.16
C LEU A 119 -11.07 -5.53 -11.35
N SER A 120 -11.93 -4.51 -11.25
CA SER A 120 -12.04 -3.42 -12.23
C SER A 120 -10.70 -2.69 -12.40
N ASN A 121 -10.03 -2.35 -11.30
CA ASN A 121 -8.74 -1.69 -11.30
C ASN A 121 -7.64 -2.59 -11.88
N PHE A 122 -7.63 -3.88 -11.55
CA PHE A 122 -6.72 -4.85 -12.16
C PHE A 122 -6.88 -4.92 -13.68
N LYS A 123 -8.12 -5.04 -14.19
CA LYS A 123 -8.40 -5.13 -15.63
C LYS A 123 -8.06 -3.86 -16.40
N LYS A 124 -8.23 -2.69 -15.77
CA LYS A 124 -7.94 -1.37 -16.37
C LYS A 124 -6.49 -0.93 -16.20
N ALA A 125 -5.72 -1.61 -15.36
CA ALA A 125 -4.35 -1.22 -15.05
C ALA A 125 -3.48 -1.15 -16.31
N ARG A 126 -2.75 -0.05 -16.44
CA ARG A 126 -1.74 0.17 -17.48
C ARG A 126 -0.41 0.47 -16.84
N GLN A 127 0.67 0.24 -17.60
CA GLN A 127 2.01 0.65 -17.18
C GLN A 127 2.06 2.17 -17.03
N LEU A 128 2.62 2.64 -15.91
CA LEU A 128 2.88 4.04 -15.66
C LEU A 128 4.16 4.50 -16.39
N PRO A 129 4.24 5.79 -16.79
CA PRO A 129 5.46 6.32 -17.43
C PRO A 129 6.72 6.21 -16.56
N SER A 130 6.55 6.18 -15.24
CA SER A 130 7.62 6.13 -14.25
C SER A 130 8.06 4.72 -13.85
N GLU A 131 7.35 3.67 -14.30
CA GLU A 131 7.65 2.29 -13.90
C GLU A 131 8.12 1.45 -15.09
N ASN A 132 9.03 0.51 -14.84
CA ASN A 132 9.39 -0.52 -15.81
C ASN A 132 8.42 -1.71 -15.75
N TYR A 133 8.49 -2.62 -16.72
CA TYR A 133 7.57 -3.77 -16.78
C TYR A 133 7.71 -4.75 -15.62
N VAL A 134 8.87 -4.84 -14.97
CA VAL A 134 9.05 -5.69 -13.78
C VAL A 134 8.27 -5.10 -12.59
N GLN A 135 8.34 -3.79 -12.41
CA GLN A 135 7.55 -3.06 -11.42
C GLN A 135 6.06 -3.16 -11.72
N PHE A 136 5.67 -3.00 -12.99
CA PHE A 136 4.29 -3.15 -13.41
C PHE A 136 3.75 -4.57 -13.14
N ALA A 137 4.51 -5.60 -13.48
CA ALA A 137 4.14 -6.99 -13.20
C ALA A 137 4.01 -7.25 -11.69
N SER A 138 4.92 -6.69 -10.88
CA SER A 138 4.85 -6.79 -9.42
C SER A 138 3.58 -6.12 -8.86
N ARG A 139 3.25 -4.93 -9.37
CA ARG A 139 2.04 -4.18 -9.00
C ARG A 139 0.76 -4.90 -9.42
N LEU A 140 0.71 -5.43 -10.64
CA LEU A 140 -0.41 -6.25 -11.13
C LEU A 140 -0.61 -7.49 -10.27
N SER A 141 0.48 -8.22 -9.97
CA SER A 141 0.44 -9.44 -9.15
C SER A 141 -0.09 -9.13 -7.76
N ALA A 142 0.45 -8.12 -7.09
CA ALA A 142 -0.02 -7.69 -5.77
C ALA A 142 -1.50 -7.28 -5.77
N THR A 143 -1.96 -6.60 -6.83
CA THR A 143 -3.38 -6.19 -6.97
C THR A 143 -4.29 -7.41 -7.11
N PHE A 144 -3.89 -8.39 -7.93
CA PHE A 144 -4.67 -9.61 -8.15
C PHE A 144 -4.64 -10.55 -6.94
N ASP A 145 -3.49 -10.67 -6.27
CA ASP A 145 -3.35 -11.45 -5.04
C ASP A 145 -4.27 -10.89 -3.95
N TYR A 146 -4.30 -9.56 -3.80
CA TYR A 146 -5.21 -8.90 -2.87
C TYR A 146 -6.68 -9.17 -3.21
N TYR A 147 -7.05 -9.13 -4.49
CA TYR A 147 -8.41 -9.51 -4.93
C TYR A 147 -8.76 -10.96 -4.55
N CYS A 148 -7.83 -11.90 -4.75
CA CYS A 148 -8.02 -13.29 -4.37
C CYS A 148 -8.19 -13.46 -2.85
N GLN A 149 -7.43 -12.70 -2.05
CA GLN A 149 -7.55 -12.70 -0.58
C GLN A 149 -8.92 -12.19 -0.14
N LEU A 150 -9.40 -11.08 -0.70
CA LEU A 150 -10.75 -10.56 -0.42
C LEU A 150 -11.83 -11.58 -0.72
N ARG A 151 -11.67 -12.35 -1.80
CA ARG A 151 -12.60 -13.43 -2.21
C ARG A 151 -12.39 -14.75 -1.48
N LYS A 152 -11.44 -14.82 -0.54
CA LYS A 152 -11.10 -16.02 0.25
C LYS A 152 -10.72 -17.21 -0.65
N VAL A 153 -10.02 -16.94 -1.75
CA VAL A 153 -9.50 -17.94 -2.71
C VAL A 153 -8.09 -18.35 -2.31
N ASN A 154 -7.87 -19.65 -2.11
CA ASN A 154 -6.60 -20.21 -1.61
C ASN A 154 -6.08 -21.42 -2.40
N GLU A 155 -6.85 -21.93 -3.35
CA GLU A 155 -6.50 -23.11 -4.14
C GLU A 155 -6.75 -22.88 -5.63
N PHE A 156 -6.01 -23.58 -6.49
CA PHE A 156 -6.14 -23.49 -7.94
C PHE A 156 -7.59 -23.70 -8.41
N ARG A 157 -8.30 -24.67 -7.83
CA ARG A 157 -9.70 -24.92 -8.18
C ARG A 157 -10.61 -23.73 -7.84
N SER A 158 -10.44 -23.15 -6.66
CA SER A 158 -11.21 -21.97 -6.24
C SER A 158 -10.91 -20.75 -7.14
N LEU A 159 -9.68 -20.59 -7.61
CA LEU A 159 -9.31 -19.56 -8.58
C LEU A 159 -10.00 -19.78 -9.93
N CYS A 160 -10.03 -21.01 -10.45
CA CYS A 160 -10.78 -21.31 -11.67
C CYS A 160 -12.26 -21.00 -11.53
N ASP A 161 -12.87 -21.40 -10.40
CA ASP A 161 -14.28 -21.11 -10.12
C ASP A 161 -14.52 -19.60 -10.05
N LEU A 162 -13.62 -18.82 -9.42
CA LEU A 162 -13.71 -17.37 -9.33
C LEU A 162 -13.67 -16.71 -10.72
N ILE A 163 -12.70 -17.09 -11.56
CA ILE A 163 -12.55 -16.53 -12.92
C ILE A 163 -13.80 -16.79 -13.76
N ILE A 164 -14.37 -18.00 -13.69
CA ILE A 164 -15.60 -18.34 -14.42
C ILE A 164 -16.79 -17.54 -13.88
N SER A 165 -16.92 -17.44 -12.55
CA SER A 165 -17.98 -16.66 -11.92
C SER A 165 -17.90 -15.18 -12.28
N ASP A 166 -16.71 -14.58 -12.26
CA ASP A 166 -16.50 -13.20 -12.68
C ASP A 166 -16.87 -13.01 -14.15
N LYS A 167 -16.57 -13.99 -15.01
CA LYS A 167 -16.96 -13.94 -16.42
C LYS A 167 -18.47 -13.98 -16.61
N ILE A 168 -19.19 -14.81 -15.84
CA ILE A 168 -20.67 -14.82 -15.85
C ILE A 168 -21.19 -13.49 -15.33
N PHE A 169 -20.63 -12.99 -14.23
CA PHE A 169 -21.04 -11.75 -13.59
C PHE A 169 -20.93 -10.54 -14.54
N GLU A 170 -19.89 -10.48 -15.37
CA GLU A 170 -19.71 -9.45 -16.41
C GLU A 170 -20.82 -9.45 -17.48
N THR A 171 -21.53 -10.55 -17.67
CA THR A 171 -22.59 -10.67 -18.68
C THR A 171 -23.97 -10.29 -18.18
N LEU A 172 -24.10 -10.04 -16.86
CA LEU A 172 -25.38 -9.71 -16.24
C LEU A 172 -25.81 -8.29 -16.59
N ASP A 173 -27.12 -8.11 -16.73
CA ASP A 173 -27.73 -6.78 -16.76
C ASP A 173 -27.61 -6.12 -15.37
N ARG A 174 -27.87 -4.81 -15.33
CA ARG A 174 -27.65 -3.99 -14.14
C ARG A 174 -28.48 -4.45 -12.94
N ASP A 175 -29.71 -4.89 -13.15
CA ASP A 175 -30.63 -5.22 -12.07
C ASP A 175 -30.24 -6.56 -11.44
N THR A 176 -30.02 -7.59 -12.27
CA THR A 176 -29.50 -8.89 -11.82
C THR A 176 -28.13 -8.74 -11.15
N MET A 177 -27.23 -7.93 -11.73
CA MET A 177 -25.90 -7.69 -11.15
C MET A 177 -25.99 -7.11 -9.73
N ASN A 178 -26.84 -6.11 -9.50
CA ASN A 178 -27.02 -5.50 -8.18
C ASN A 178 -27.61 -6.49 -7.17
N HIS A 179 -28.58 -7.31 -7.59
CA HIS A 179 -29.15 -8.35 -6.75
C HIS A 179 -28.08 -9.36 -6.30
N ILE A 180 -27.31 -9.89 -7.26
CA ILE A 180 -26.25 -10.86 -7.00
C ILE A 180 -25.16 -10.25 -6.12
N ALA A 181 -24.72 -9.02 -6.42
CA ALA A 181 -23.70 -8.32 -5.63
C ALA A 181 -24.09 -8.21 -4.15
N THR A 182 -25.35 -7.86 -3.89
CA THR A 182 -25.90 -7.76 -2.53
C THR A 182 -25.88 -9.13 -1.82
N LYS A 183 -26.21 -10.20 -2.55
CA LYS A 183 -26.29 -11.56 -2.00
C LYS A 183 -24.92 -12.21 -1.73
N GLN A 184 -23.91 -11.91 -2.54
CA GLN A 184 -22.57 -12.51 -2.41
C GLN A 184 -21.75 -11.93 -1.25
N GLY A 185 -21.99 -10.67 -0.89
CA GLY A 185 -21.28 -9.98 0.19
C GLY A 185 -19.76 -10.01 0.01
N GLU A 186 -19.03 -10.44 1.04
CA GLU A 186 -17.57 -10.58 1.03
C GLU A 186 -17.06 -11.77 0.20
N THR A 187 -17.93 -12.71 -0.17
CA THR A 187 -17.55 -13.94 -0.88
C THR A 187 -17.91 -13.86 -2.36
N TYR A 188 -17.93 -15.00 -3.05
CA TYR A 188 -18.44 -15.11 -4.41
C TYR A 188 -19.23 -16.40 -4.55
N PHE A 189 -20.23 -16.41 -5.44
CA PHE A 189 -20.90 -17.66 -5.80
C PHE A 189 -20.04 -18.44 -6.78
N LYS A 190 -19.93 -19.75 -6.55
CA LYS A 190 -19.34 -20.68 -7.52
C LYS A 190 -20.19 -20.70 -8.81
N PRO A 191 -19.63 -21.10 -9.96
CA PRO A 191 -20.29 -20.94 -11.26
C PRO A 191 -21.72 -21.49 -11.32
N GLN A 192 -21.95 -22.72 -10.83
CA GLN A 192 -23.28 -23.34 -10.86
C GLN A 192 -24.26 -22.67 -9.88
N GLN A 193 -23.78 -22.21 -8.73
CA GLN A 193 -24.61 -21.49 -7.77
C GLN A 193 -24.99 -20.12 -8.33
N LEU A 194 -24.03 -19.39 -8.90
CA LEU A 194 -24.26 -18.11 -9.55
C LEU A 194 -25.31 -18.24 -10.65
N GLY A 195 -25.17 -19.23 -11.53
CA GLY A 195 -26.15 -19.48 -12.60
C GLY A 195 -27.56 -19.70 -12.06
N ARG A 196 -27.72 -20.49 -10.99
CA ARG A 196 -29.03 -20.71 -10.35
C ARG A 196 -29.63 -19.43 -9.78
N GLU A 197 -28.82 -18.61 -9.11
CA GLU A 197 -29.29 -17.33 -8.55
C GLU A 197 -29.75 -16.37 -9.65
N CYS A 198 -29.01 -16.33 -10.77
CA CYS A 198 -29.39 -15.54 -11.95
C CYS A 198 -30.69 -16.04 -12.60
N ASP A 199 -30.96 -17.35 -12.60
CA ASP A 199 -32.20 -17.92 -13.15
C ASP A 199 -33.43 -17.67 -12.27
N VAL A 200 -33.24 -17.58 -10.94
CA VAL A 200 -34.30 -17.42 -9.94
C VAL A 200 -34.78 -15.97 -9.86
N TYR A 201 -33.87 -15.00 -9.82
CA TYR A 201 -34.20 -13.59 -9.60
C TYR A 201 -35.26 -13.03 -10.59
N PRO A 202 -35.13 -13.20 -11.92
CA PRO A 202 -36.12 -12.70 -12.88
C PRO A 202 -37.51 -13.35 -12.77
N ARG A 203 -37.63 -14.49 -12.08
CA ARG A 203 -38.90 -15.18 -11.84
C ARG A 203 -39.58 -14.64 -10.57
N GLU A 204 -38.81 -14.41 -9.53
CA GLU A 204 -39.31 -13.81 -8.27
C GLU A 204 -39.79 -12.38 -8.48
N GLU A 205 -39.03 -11.59 -9.25
CA GLU A 205 -39.38 -10.20 -9.55
C GLU A 205 -40.66 -10.11 -10.40
N ARG A 206 -40.83 -11.02 -11.36
CA ARG A 206 -42.09 -11.17 -12.11
C ARG A 206 -43.28 -11.56 -11.24
N CYS A 207 -43.10 -12.35 -10.18
CA CYS A 207 -44.19 -12.71 -9.26
C CYS A 207 -44.55 -11.59 -8.28
N ARG A 208 -43.65 -10.64 -7.99
CA ARG A 208 -43.93 -9.50 -7.10
C ARG A 208 -44.66 -8.34 -7.77
N MET A 209 -44.72 -8.33 -9.10
CA MET A 209 -45.42 -7.31 -9.90
C MET A 209 -46.85 -7.71 -10.30
N ILE A 210 -47.32 -8.87 -9.85
CA ILE A 210 -48.68 -9.40 -10.05
C ILE A 210 -49.39 -9.38 -8.69
#